data_AF-A0A524LRR0-F1
#
_entry.id   AF-A0A524LRR0-F1
#
_cell.length_a   1.000
_cell.length_b   1.000
_cell.length_c   1.000
_cell.angle_alpha   90.00
_cell.angle_beta   90.00
_cell.angle_gamma   90.00
#
_symmetry.space_group_name_H-M   'P 1'
#
loop_
_entity.id
_entity.type
_entity.pdbx_description
1 polymer ?
#
loop_
_entity_poly.entity_id
_entity_poly.type
_entity_poly.pdbx_seq_one_letter_code
_entity_poly.pdbx_strand_id
1 'polypeptide(L)'
;MSTKPKYKINNVVARVKSVHGLNGEDTAGKGPCRYYKPGDRLVFKEGEIEGAICYSALATMMYKVTSMRLGFDFPWNKNGIMEHACPDA
;
A
#
# COMPACT_ATOMS: atom_id res chain seq x y z
N MET A 1 -19.99 6.32 26.80
CA MET A 1 -19.08 7.19 26.02
C MET A 1 -18.43 6.33 24.94
N SER A 2 -18.90 6.42 23.70
CA SER A 2 -18.25 5.74 22.58
C SER A 2 -17.03 6.57 22.19
N THR A 3 -15.85 6.14 22.62
CA THR A 3 -14.60 6.70 22.11
C THR A 3 -14.43 6.21 20.67
N LYS A 4 -15.06 6.91 19.72
CA LYS A 4 -14.77 6.70 18.30
C LYS A 4 -13.25 6.82 18.14
N PRO A 5 -12.56 5.83 17.55
CA PRO A 5 -11.14 5.98 17.28
C PRO A 5 -10.98 7.22 16.39
N LYS A 6 -10.28 8.23 16.91
CA LYS A 6 -9.89 9.40 16.09
C LYS A 6 -8.91 8.88 15.06
N TYR A 7 -9.37 8.61 13.84
CA TYR A 7 -8.49 8.34 12.72
C TYR A 7 -7.49 9.49 12.63
N LYS A 8 -6.20 9.21 12.88
CA LYS A 8 -5.15 10.25 12.98
C LYS A 8 -4.58 10.63 11.62
N ILE A 9 -4.65 9.73 10.65
CA ILE A 9 -4.07 9.90 9.32
C ILE A 9 -5.18 9.86 8.28
N ASN A 10 -5.46 11.02 7.67
CA ASN A 10 -6.47 11.14 6.62
C ASN A 10 -6.02 10.43 5.33
N ASN A 11 -4.72 10.43 5.05
CA ASN A 11 -4.14 9.89 3.82
C ASN A 11 -2.95 8.98 4.15
N VAL A 12 -3.03 7.70 3.77
CA VAL A 12 -1.89 6.78 3.80
C VAL A 12 -1.32 6.70 2.39
N VAL A 13 -0.03 6.95 2.23
CA VAL A 13 0.64 6.84 0.93
C VAL A 13 1.42 5.55 0.89
N ALA A 14 1.17 4.73 -0.12
CA ALA A 14 2.01 3.57 -0.39
C ALA A 14 2.92 3.84 -1.58
N ARG A 15 4.21 3.63 -1.39
CA ARG A 15 5.17 3.62 -2.49
C ARG A 15 5.44 2.18 -2.93
N VAL A 16 5.32 1.94 -4.22
CA VAL A 16 5.67 0.65 -4.81
C VAL A 16 7.19 0.51 -4.80
N LYS A 17 7.71 -0.52 -4.13
CA LYS A 17 9.13 -0.83 -4.09
C LYS A 17 9.55 -1.80 -5.19
N SER A 18 8.70 -2.76 -5.51
CA SER A 18 8.96 -3.84 -6.47
C SER A 18 7.67 -4.35 -7.10
N VAL A 19 7.80 -4.94 -8.28
CA VAL A 19 6.69 -5.55 -9.04
C VAL A 19 7.06 -6.94 -9.52
N HIS A 20 6.06 -7.76 -9.77
CA HIS A 20 6.27 -9.11 -10.25
C HIS A 20 5.70 -9.32 -11.65
N GLY A 21 5.91 -10.52 -12.19
CA GLY A 21 5.50 -10.88 -13.54
C GLY A 21 3.98 -10.99 -13.70
N LEU A 22 3.52 -11.13 -14.94
CA LEU A 22 2.07 -11.21 -15.21
C LEU A 22 1.48 -12.59 -14.88
N ASN A 23 2.31 -13.63 -14.79
CA ASN A 23 1.89 -15.02 -14.57
C ASN A 23 2.30 -15.54 -13.18
N GLY A 24 2.58 -14.66 -12.22
CA GLY A 24 3.02 -15.04 -10.89
C GLY A 24 4.50 -15.42 -10.80
N GLU A 25 5.28 -15.16 -11.86
CA GLU A 25 6.71 -15.40 -11.85
C GLU A 25 7.47 -14.35 -11.02
N ASP A 26 8.40 -14.82 -10.18
CA ASP A 26 9.34 -13.93 -9.52
C ASP A 26 10.30 -13.32 -10.55
N THR A 27 10.14 -12.03 -10.79
CA THR A 27 10.98 -11.24 -11.70
C THR A 27 12.03 -10.42 -10.96
N ALA A 28 12.31 -10.78 -9.70
CA ALA A 28 13.16 -10.05 -8.78
C ALA A 28 12.77 -8.56 -8.67
N GLY A 29 11.46 -8.28 -8.72
CA GLY A 29 10.95 -6.91 -8.63
C GLY A 29 10.97 -6.12 -9.94
N LYS A 30 11.29 -6.74 -11.09
CA LYS A 30 11.57 -6.06 -12.37
C LYS A 30 10.63 -6.48 -13.53
N GLY A 31 9.58 -7.22 -13.22
CA GLY A 31 8.67 -7.80 -14.19
C GLY A 31 7.66 -6.82 -14.78
N PRO A 32 7.01 -7.18 -15.89
CA PRO A 32 6.04 -6.32 -16.55
C PRO A 32 4.69 -6.33 -15.81
N CYS A 33 4.58 -5.72 -14.62
CA CYS A 33 3.27 -5.50 -14.00
C CYS A 33 2.48 -4.45 -14.80
N ARG A 34 1.26 -4.79 -15.21
CA ARG A 34 0.40 -3.89 -16.01
C ARG A 34 -0.36 -2.83 -15.20
N TYR A 35 -0.35 -2.94 -13.87
CA TYR A 35 -1.13 -2.07 -12.99
C TYR A 35 -0.31 -0.92 -12.43
N TYR A 36 0.95 -1.18 -12.09
CA TYR A 36 1.86 -0.20 -11.47
C TYR A 36 3.32 -0.64 -11.68
N LYS A 37 4.26 0.28 -11.42
CA LYS A 37 5.71 0.06 -11.50
C LYS A 37 6.43 0.53 -10.23
N PRO A 38 7.67 0.08 -9.96
CA PRO A 38 8.46 0.60 -8.84
C PRO A 38 8.57 2.13 -8.89
N GLY A 39 8.36 2.77 -7.75
CA GLY A 39 8.32 4.22 -7.61
C GLY A 39 6.92 4.85 -7.68
N ASP A 40 5.92 4.14 -8.22
CA ASP A 40 4.54 4.62 -8.23
C ASP A 40 4.00 4.82 -6.81
N ARG A 41 3.03 5.73 -6.68
CA ARG A 41 2.38 6.05 -5.41
C ARG A 41 0.89 5.75 -5.48
N LEU A 42 0.40 5.11 -4.44
CA LEU A 42 -1.02 4.90 -4.18
C LEU A 42 -1.42 5.73 -2.96
N VAL A 43 -2.51 6.49 -3.07
CA VAL A 43 -2.99 7.34 -1.97
C VAL A 43 -4.32 6.80 -1.48
N PHE A 44 -4.34 6.31 -0.24
CA PHE A 44 -5.53 5.82 0.41
C PHE A 44 -6.17 6.96 1.20
N LYS A 45 -7.22 7.58 0.67
CA LYS A 45 -7.98 8.68 1.27
C LYS A 45 -9.32 8.20 1.86
N GLU A 46 -10.10 9.09 2.46
CA GLU A 46 -11.45 8.76 2.92
C GLU A 46 -12.34 8.32 1.75
N GLY A 47 -12.74 7.04 1.72
CA GLY A 47 -13.64 6.49 0.70
C GLY A 47 -13.03 6.18 -0.68
N GLU A 48 -11.81 6.62 -0.97
CA GLU A 48 -11.18 6.44 -2.29
C GLU A 48 -9.72 5.99 -2.23
N ILE A 49 -9.28 5.36 -3.33
CA ILE A 49 -7.87 4.99 -3.58
C ILE A 49 -7.48 5.66 -4.90
N GLU A 50 -6.45 6.50 -4.85
CA GLU A 50 -5.86 7.08 -6.06
C GLU A 50 -4.67 6.25 -6.55
N GLY A 51 -4.64 6.04 -7.87
CA GLY A 51 -3.62 5.23 -8.56
C GLY A 51 -4.14 3.83 -8.93
N ALA A 52 -3.36 3.11 -9.74
CA ALA A 52 -3.72 1.79 -10.23
C ALA A 52 -3.03 0.69 -9.41
N ILE A 53 -3.78 -0.31 -8.99
CA ILE A 53 -3.31 -1.44 -8.18
C ILE A 53 -4.11 -2.70 -8.50
N CYS A 54 -3.48 -3.88 -8.43
CA CYS A 54 -4.18 -5.17 -8.54
C CYS A 54 -4.77 -5.60 -7.20
N TYR A 55 -5.79 -6.46 -7.23
CA TYR A 55 -6.44 -6.92 -6.00
C TYR A 55 -5.51 -7.67 -5.04
N SER A 56 -4.57 -8.46 -5.56
CA SER A 56 -3.59 -9.18 -4.73
C SER A 56 -2.71 -8.21 -3.93
N ALA A 57 -2.16 -7.20 -4.60
CA ALA A 57 -1.37 -6.16 -3.93
C ALA A 57 -2.22 -5.39 -2.91
N LEU A 58 -3.42 -4.98 -3.31
CA LEU A 58 -4.34 -4.26 -2.42
C LEU A 58 -4.59 -5.06 -1.14
N ALA A 59 -4.93 -6.34 -1.24
CA ALA A 59 -5.22 -7.20 -0.10
C ALA A 59 -4.07 -7.24 0.91
N THR A 60 -2.82 -7.35 0.45
CA THR A 60 -1.65 -7.41 1.33
C THR A 60 -1.21 -6.05 1.90
N MET A 61 -1.81 -4.96 1.45
CA MET A 61 -1.55 -3.63 1.98
C MET A 61 -2.57 -3.23 3.05
N MET A 62 -3.76 -3.83 3.02
CA MET A 62 -4.88 -3.38 3.83
C MET A 62 -4.59 -3.34 5.32
N TYR A 63 -3.88 -4.33 5.87
CA TYR A 63 -3.52 -4.33 7.30
C TYR A 63 -2.62 -3.15 7.67
N LYS A 64 -1.67 -2.77 6.81
CA LYS A 64 -0.81 -1.59 7.05
C LYS A 64 -1.62 -0.30 6.97
N VAL A 65 -2.47 -0.18 5.93
CA VAL A 65 -3.33 0.99 5.72
C VAL A 65 -4.27 1.18 6.92
N THR A 66 -4.93 0.12 7.38
CA THR A 66 -5.87 0.21 8.51
C THR A 66 -5.15 0.55 9.81
N SER A 67 -4.00 -0.08 10.11
CA SER A 67 -3.20 0.30 11.28
C SER A 67 -2.76 1.76 11.25
N MET A 68 -2.25 2.25 10.11
CA MET A 68 -1.81 3.65 10.00
C MET A 68 -2.98 4.63 10.13
N ARG A 69 -4.15 4.32 9.57
CA ARG A 69 -5.36 5.14 9.75
C ARG A 69 -5.79 5.24 11.22
N LEU A 70 -5.64 4.15 11.97
CA LEU A 70 -5.86 4.12 13.42
C LEU A 70 -4.79 4.89 14.22
N GLY A 71 -3.76 5.43 13.56
CA GLY A 71 -2.73 6.24 14.17
C GLY A 71 -1.55 5.45 14.74
N PHE A 72 -1.37 4.20 14.29
CA PHE A 72 -0.16 3.43 14.57
C PHE A 72 0.98 3.89 13.66
N ASP A 73 2.11 4.20 14.27
CA ASP A 73 3.36 4.46 13.59
C ASP A 73 4.22 3.20 13.57
N PHE A 74 4.88 2.95 12.45
CA PHE A 74 5.79 1.82 12.29
C PHE A 74 7.20 2.34 11.99
N PRO A 75 8.27 1.69 12.46
CA PRO A 75 9.64 2.12 12.21
C PRO A 75 9.99 2.28 10.72
N TRP A 76 9.32 1.50 9.85
CA TRP A 76 9.50 1.52 8.40
C TRP A 76 8.54 2.46 7.65
N ASN A 77 7.62 3.13 8.36
CA ASN A 77 6.70 4.11 7.77
C ASN A 77 7.09 5.51 8.25
N LYS A 78 7.68 6.32 7.38
CA LYS A 78 8.03 7.71 7.71
C LYS A 78 6.95 8.65 7.21
N ASN A 79 6.43 9.50 8.09
CA ASN A 79 5.52 10.60 7.76
C ASN A 79 4.28 10.15 6.95
N GLY A 80 3.65 9.04 7.33
CA GLY A 80 2.46 8.53 6.63
C GLY A 80 2.73 7.86 5.28
N ILE A 81 4.00 7.68 4.89
CA ILE A 81 4.40 6.92 3.72
C ILE A 81 4.82 5.52 4.16
N MET A 82 4.18 4.50 3.58
CA MET A 82 4.57 3.11 3.71
C MET A 82 5.19 2.60 2.42
N GLU A 83 6.20 1.76 2.56
CA GLU A 83 6.77 1.01 1.44
C GLU A 83 6.01 -0.31 1.28
N HIS A 84 5.63 -0.60 0.04
CA HIS A 84 4.96 -1.84 -0.32
C HIS A 84 5.73 -2.53 -1.45
N ALA A 85 6.21 -3.73 -1.17
CA ALA A 85 6.59 -4.67 -2.22
C ALA A 85 5.33 -5.38 -2.67
N CYS A 86 5.08 -5.42 -3.99
CA CYS A 86 4.06 -6.29 -4.56
C CYS A 86 4.15 -7.67 -3.90
N PRO A 87 3.04 -8.30 -3.50
CA PRO A 87 3.05 -9.68 -3.10
C PRO A 87 3.01 -10.51 -4.38
N ASP A 88 4.10 -11.18 -4.71
CA ASP A 88 4.02 -12.29 -5.68
C ASP A 88 4.92 -13.38 -5.15
N ALA A 89 4.33 -14.05 -4.16
CA ALA A 89 4.31 -15.49 -3.96
C ALA A 89 3.19 -15.77 -2.95
#